data_AF-E4W692-F1
#
_entry.id   AF-E4W692-F1
#
_cell.length_a   1.000
_cell.length_b   1.000
_cell.length_c   1.000
_cell.angle_alpha   90.00
_cell.angle_beta   90.00
_cell.angle_gamma   90.00
#
_symmetry.space_group_name_H-M   'P 1'
#
loop_
_entity.id
_entity.type
_entity.pdbx_description
1 polymer ?
#
loop_
_entity_poly.entity_id
_entity_poly.type
_entity_poly.pdbx_seq_one_letter_code
_entity_poly.pdbx_strand_id
1 'polypeptide(L)'
;ERYDVAMDINTKGASHLMGFAKKCKKLKLFLQVSTAYVNGQRQGRVMEKPFDIGDCIARENLIAETTPRSIPELDIEEEFGLARDTKEGCHERELAQKMKELGLQRARKYGWQDTYVFTKAMGEMMINNMRGEIPVVIIRPSVIESTCKEPF
;
A
#
# COMPACT_ATOMS: atom_id res chain seq x y z
N GLU A 1 -3.91 8.04 10.04
CA GLU A 1 -2.44 7.94 10.12
C GLU A 1 -1.81 9.08 9.30
N ARG A 2 -0.58 9.51 9.58
CA ARG A 2 0.12 10.49 8.73
C ARG A 2 0.62 9.80 7.47
N TYR A 3 0.36 10.39 6.30
CA TYR A 3 0.69 9.77 5.02
C TYR A 3 2.19 9.55 4.78
N ASP A 4 3.02 10.55 5.09
CA ASP A 4 4.48 10.47 4.97
C ASP A 4 5.05 9.31 5.79
N VAL A 5 4.64 9.20 7.05
CA VAL A 5 5.06 8.11 7.96
C VAL A 5 4.57 6.76 7.45
N ALA A 6 3.30 6.66 7.03
CA ALA A 6 2.74 5.41 6.52
C ALA A 6 3.46 4.91 5.26
N MET A 7 3.80 5.82 4.33
CA MET A 7 4.57 5.48 3.13
C MET A 7 6.00 5.06 3.44
N ASP A 8 6.67 5.75 4.37
CA ASP A 8 8.03 5.39 4.78
C ASP A 8 8.07 3.98 5.40
N ILE A 9 7.09 3.63 6.22
CA ILE A 9 7.02 2.33 6.90
C ILE A 9 6.57 1.23 5.94
N ASN A 10 5.40 1.39 5.30
CA ASN A 10 4.74 0.30 4.60
C ASN A 10 5.20 0.14 3.14
N THR A 11 5.57 1.25 2.47
CA THR A 11 5.99 1.23 1.07
C THR A 11 7.51 1.21 0.95
N LYS A 12 8.19 2.24 1.45
CA LYS A 12 9.64 2.36 1.34
C LYS A 12 10.36 1.31 2.18
N GLY A 13 9.87 1.03 3.38
CA GLY A 13 10.36 -0.05 4.23
C GLY A 13 10.30 -1.41 3.54
N ALA A 14 9.20 -1.72 2.84
CA ALA A 14 9.06 -2.93 2.05
C ALA A 14 10.12 -3.01 0.92
N SER A 15 10.33 -1.91 0.18
CA SER A 15 11.38 -1.82 -0.85
C SER A 15 12.79 -2.05 -0.29
N HIS A 16 13.10 -1.45 0.86
CA HIS A 16 14.39 -1.63 1.54
C HIS A 16 14.60 -3.08 1.99
N LEU A 17 13.58 -3.70 2.58
CA LEU A 17 13.64 -5.10 3.00
C LEU A 17 13.83 -6.04 1.80
N MET A 18 13.16 -5.78 0.68
CA MET A 18 13.38 -6.55 -0.55
C MET A 18 14.79 -6.33 -1.11
N GLY A 19 15.30 -5.10 -1.08
CA GLY A 19 16.67 -4.77 -1.46
C GLY A 19 17.72 -5.48 -0.58
N PHE A 20 17.45 -5.64 0.71
CA PHE A 20 18.26 -6.45 1.62
C PHE A 20 18.15 -7.94 1.29
N ALA A 21 16.94 -8.45 1.07
CA ALA A 21 16.66 -9.84 0.72
C ALA A 21 17.44 -10.29 -0.53
N LYS A 22 17.58 -9.43 -1.54
CA LYS A 22 18.42 -9.68 -2.73
C LYS A 22 19.89 -9.93 -2.44
N LYS A 23 20.41 -9.43 -1.33
CA LYS A 23 21.80 -9.65 -0.90
C LYS A 23 21.97 -10.96 -0.14
N CYS A 24 20.89 -11.59 0.28
CA CYS A 24 20.90 -12.81 1.09
C CYS A 24 21.01 -14.08 0.21
N LYS A 25 22.25 -14.55 -0.03
CA LYS A 25 22.53 -15.73 -0.89
C LYS A 25 21.87 -17.05 -0.46
N LYS A 26 21.51 -17.19 0.82
CA LYS A 26 20.87 -18.38 1.38
C LYS A 26 19.36 -18.19 1.66
N LEU A 27 18.77 -17.07 1.23
CA LEU A 27 17.35 -16.82 1.40
C LEU A 27 16.53 -17.88 0.67
N LYS A 28 15.56 -18.47 1.37
CA LYS A 28 14.66 -19.49 0.79
C LYS A 28 13.28 -18.93 0.47
N LEU A 29 12.83 -17.97 1.25
CA LEU A 29 11.50 -17.38 1.13
C LEU A 29 11.53 -15.98 1.75
N PHE A 30 10.90 -15.02 1.07
CA PHE A 30 10.56 -13.72 1.63
C PHE A 30 9.06 -13.72 1.97
N LEU A 31 8.74 -13.50 3.25
CA LEU A 31 7.36 -13.47 3.72
C LEU A 31 6.96 -12.02 4.03
N GLN A 32 5.99 -11.50 3.29
CA GLN A 32 5.40 -10.19 3.55
C GLN A 32 4.08 -10.33 4.30
N VAL A 33 3.95 -9.63 5.41
CA VAL A 33 2.67 -9.50 6.13
C VAL A 33 1.99 -8.19 5.71
N SER A 34 0.88 -8.34 4.99
CA SER A 34 0.02 -7.26 4.55
C SER A 34 -1.29 -7.29 5.33
N THR A 35 -2.43 -7.07 4.66
CA THR A 35 -3.76 -7.12 5.27
C THR A 35 -4.81 -7.51 4.23
N ALA A 36 -5.86 -8.24 4.63
CA ALA A 36 -7.00 -8.57 3.75
C ALA A 36 -7.67 -7.33 3.17
N TYR A 37 -7.56 -6.19 3.88
CA TYR A 37 -8.19 -4.94 3.53
C TYR A 37 -7.57 -4.24 2.31
N VAL A 38 -6.37 -4.63 1.84
CA VAL A 38 -5.82 -4.14 0.57
C VAL A 38 -6.74 -4.46 -0.61
N ASN A 39 -7.67 -5.40 -0.44
CA ASN A 39 -8.70 -5.68 -1.41
C ASN A 39 -9.81 -4.62 -1.46
N GLY A 40 -9.74 -3.56 -0.65
CA GLY A 40 -10.71 -2.47 -0.61
C GLY A 40 -12.10 -2.93 -0.21
N GLN A 41 -13.12 -2.33 -0.82
CA GLN A 41 -14.54 -2.61 -0.53
C GLN A 41 -15.18 -3.60 -1.52
N ARG A 42 -14.36 -4.42 -2.22
CA ARG A 42 -14.86 -5.45 -3.14
C ARG A 42 -15.83 -6.39 -2.43
N GLN A 43 -16.93 -6.71 -3.11
CA GLN A 43 -18.00 -7.55 -2.57
C GLN A 43 -17.94 -8.96 -3.16
N GLY A 44 -18.46 -9.94 -2.42
CA GLY A 44 -18.51 -11.33 -2.84
C GLY A 44 -17.16 -12.06 -2.73
N ARG A 45 -16.95 -13.05 -3.62
CA ARG A 45 -15.71 -13.84 -3.63
C ARG A 45 -14.58 -13.02 -4.27
N VAL A 46 -13.62 -12.60 -3.44
CA VAL A 46 -12.40 -11.92 -3.89
C VAL A 46 -11.28 -12.95 -4.03
N MET A 47 -10.70 -13.06 -5.23
CA MET A 47 -9.56 -13.93 -5.49
C MET A 47 -8.25 -13.24 -5.09
N GLU A 48 -7.32 -14.00 -4.53
CA GLU A 48 -5.97 -13.50 -4.28
C GLU A 48 -5.25 -13.27 -5.62
N LYS A 49 -4.82 -12.03 -5.83
CA LYS A 49 -3.99 -11.62 -6.96
C LYS A 49 -2.88 -10.70 -6.46
N PRO A 50 -1.65 -10.85 -6.98
CA PRO A 50 -0.60 -9.87 -6.72
C PRO A 50 -1.02 -8.50 -7.27
N PHE A 51 -0.52 -7.43 -6.67
CA PHE A 51 -0.63 -6.10 -7.24
C PHE A 51 0.57 -5.82 -8.13
N ASP A 52 0.32 -5.28 -9.31
CA ASP A 52 1.32 -4.76 -10.22
C ASP A 52 1.48 -3.23 -10.05
N ILE A 53 2.60 -2.68 -10.52
CA ILE A 53 2.81 -1.23 -10.50
C ILE A 53 1.72 -0.54 -11.32
N GLY A 54 1.14 0.53 -10.79
CA GLY A 54 0.06 1.26 -11.42
C GLY A 54 -1.35 0.76 -11.07
N ASP A 55 -1.47 -0.39 -10.40
CA ASP A 55 -2.78 -0.92 -10.00
C ASP A 55 -3.50 0.01 -9.03
N CYS A 56 -4.80 0.20 -9.27
CA CYS A 56 -5.69 0.88 -8.34
C CYS A 56 -7.10 0.28 -8.40
N ILE A 57 -7.80 0.26 -7.27
CA ILE A 57 -9.16 -0.29 -7.19
C ILE A 57 -10.15 0.59 -7.95
N ALA A 58 -9.93 1.91 -7.96
CA ALA A 58 -10.78 2.86 -8.68
C ALA A 58 -10.89 2.51 -10.18
N ARG A 59 -9.84 1.97 -10.79
CA ARG A 59 -9.83 1.53 -12.20
C ARG A 59 -10.80 0.38 -12.46
N GLU A 60 -10.97 -0.54 -11.53
CA GLU A 60 -11.87 -1.69 -11.70
C GLU A 60 -13.32 -1.25 -11.80
N ASN A 61 -13.71 -0.23 -11.02
CA ASN A 61 -15.05 0.34 -11.07
C ASN A 61 -15.30 1.11 -12.38
N LEU A 62 -14.27 1.76 -12.93
CA LEU A 62 -14.35 2.54 -14.18
C LEU A 62 -14.45 1.66 -15.42
N ILE A 63 -13.83 0.47 -15.43
CA ILE A 63 -13.94 -0.48 -16.55
C ILE A 63 -15.39 -1.02 -16.68
N ALA A 64 -16.18 -0.97 -15.60
CA ALA A 64 -17.60 -1.29 -15.63
C ALA A 64 -18.49 -0.15 -16.19
N GLU A 65 -17.97 1.07 -16.31
CA GLU A 65 -18.70 2.24 -16.83
C GLU A 65 -18.30 2.53 -18.29
N THR A 66 -19.27 2.63 -19.20
CA THR A 66 -19.08 2.81 -20.65
C THR A 66 -18.52 4.17 -21.09
N THR A 67 -18.13 5.05 -20.17
CA THR A 67 -17.64 6.41 -20.47
C THR A 67 -16.12 6.55 -20.27
N PRO A 68 -15.39 7.12 -21.24
CA PRO A 68 -13.94 7.34 -21.13
C PRO A 68 -13.65 8.49 -20.16
N ARG A 69 -13.68 8.20 -18.86
CA ARG A 69 -13.04 9.06 -17.84
C ARG A 69 -11.56 8.71 -17.79
N SER A 70 -10.72 9.71 -17.52
CA SER A 70 -9.29 9.51 -17.29
C SER A 70 -9.08 8.45 -16.22
N ILE A 71 -8.50 7.31 -16.59
CA ILE A 71 -8.21 6.22 -15.66
C ILE A 71 -7.10 6.71 -14.72
N PRO A 72 -7.30 6.73 -13.39
CA PRO A 72 -6.23 7.09 -12.48
C PRO A 72 -5.17 6.00 -12.48
N GLU A 73 -3.99 6.30 -12.99
CA GLU A 73 -2.80 5.47 -12.83
C GLU A 73 -2.10 5.85 -11.52
N LEU A 74 -1.75 4.84 -10.72
CA LEU A 74 -1.06 5.06 -9.45
C LEU A 74 0.45 5.06 -9.68
N ASP A 75 1.05 6.25 -9.66
CA ASP A 75 2.50 6.40 -9.63
C ASP A 75 2.98 6.59 -8.19
N ILE A 76 3.67 5.58 -7.66
CA ILE A 76 4.17 5.57 -6.28
C ILE A 76 5.25 6.66 -6.07
N GLU A 77 6.08 6.95 -7.07
CA GLU A 77 7.13 7.97 -6.97
C GLU A 77 6.53 9.37 -6.93
N GLU A 78 5.49 9.63 -7.73
CA GLU A 78 4.73 10.88 -7.66
C GLU A 78 4.06 11.07 -6.29
N GLU A 79 3.51 10.01 -5.69
CA GLU A 79 2.92 10.07 -4.34
C GLU A 79 3.96 10.46 -3.28
N PHE A 80 5.18 9.91 -3.36
CA PHE A 80 6.29 10.33 -2.51
C PHE A 80 6.68 11.79 -2.75
N GLY A 81 6.71 12.24 -4.00
CA GLY A 81 6.94 13.63 -4.36
C GLY A 81 5.90 14.56 -3.73
N LEU A 82 4.62 14.23 -3.88
CA LEU A 82 3.50 15.00 -3.33
C LEU A 82 3.58 15.14 -1.81
N ALA A 83 3.92 14.07 -1.10
CA ALA A 83 4.08 14.13 0.36
C ALA A 83 5.32 14.94 0.78
N ARG A 84 6.42 14.87 0.02
CA ARG A 84 7.60 15.71 0.29
C ARG A 84 7.28 17.19 0.09
N ASP A 85 6.65 17.56 -1.02
CA ASP A 85 6.36 18.95 -1.35
C ASP A 85 5.36 19.55 -0.33
N THR A 86 4.37 18.77 0.09
CA THR A 86 3.43 19.16 1.16
C THR A 86 4.15 19.39 2.51
N LYS A 87 5.25 18.68 2.76
CA LYS A 87 6.05 18.81 3.98
C LYS A 87 6.89 20.09 4.00
N GLU A 88 7.48 20.46 2.86
CA GLU A 88 8.36 21.63 2.74
C GLU A 88 7.62 22.97 2.90
N GLY A 89 6.31 23.00 2.66
CA GLY A 89 5.48 24.20 2.77
C GLY A 89 4.73 24.40 4.09
N CYS A 90 5.03 23.65 5.16
CA CYS A 90 4.16 23.62 6.35
C CYS A 90 4.88 23.68 7.71
N HIS A 91 4.33 24.45 8.64
CA HIS A 91 4.71 24.39 10.06
C HIS A 91 4.33 23.03 10.69
N GLU A 92 5.16 22.54 11.61
CA GLU A 92 5.12 21.17 12.16
C GLU A 92 3.77 20.76 12.79
N ARG A 93 3.08 21.70 13.46
CA ARG A 93 1.76 21.45 14.07
C ARG A 93 0.65 21.24 13.03
N GLU A 94 0.68 21.96 11.92
CA GLU A 94 -0.28 21.79 10.83
C GLU A 94 0.05 20.58 9.95
N LEU A 95 1.34 20.24 9.85
CA LEU A 95 1.84 19.16 9.00
C LEU A 95 1.15 17.82 9.32
N ALA A 96 1.02 17.48 10.60
CA ALA A 96 0.41 16.22 11.00
C ALA A 96 -1.06 16.11 10.53
N GLN A 97 -1.82 17.21 10.57
CA GLN A 97 -3.20 17.22 10.10
C GLN A 97 -3.28 17.22 8.57
N LYS A 98 -2.44 18.02 7.89
CA LYS A 98 -2.36 18.03 6.41
C LYS A 98 -1.96 16.64 5.88
N MET A 99 -1.02 15.95 6.52
CA MET A 99 -0.62 14.60 6.12
C MET A 99 -1.70 13.55 6.37
N LYS A 100 -2.51 13.69 7.43
CA LYS A 100 -3.66 12.80 7.65
C LYS A 100 -4.71 13.00 6.55
N GLU A 101 -5.05 14.25 6.26
CA GLU A 101 -6.03 14.61 5.23
C GLU A 101 -5.56 14.18 3.85
N LEU A 102 -4.32 14.51 3.48
CA LEU A 102 -3.71 14.11 2.21
C LEU A 102 -3.78 12.60 2.03
N GLY A 103 -3.31 11.81 3.00
CA GLY A 103 -3.33 10.35 2.89
C GLY A 103 -4.73 9.78 2.68
N LEU A 104 -5.73 10.31 3.38
CA LEU A 104 -7.11 9.90 3.23
C LEU A 104 -7.67 10.28 1.84
N GLN A 105 -7.35 11.47 1.35
CA GLN A 105 -7.73 11.91 0.00
C GLN A 105 -7.10 11.03 -1.08
N ARG A 106 -5.81 10.70 -0.96
CA ARG A 106 -5.10 9.83 -1.91
C ARG A 106 -5.66 8.41 -1.89
N ALA A 107 -5.86 7.82 -0.70
CA ALA A 107 -6.46 6.51 -0.58
C ALA A 107 -7.82 6.44 -1.30
N ARG A 108 -8.71 7.41 -1.04
CA ARG A 108 -10.03 7.48 -1.70
C ARG A 108 -9.94 7.67 -3.20
N LYS A 109 -9.01 8.53 -3.69
CA LYS A 109 -8.77 8.73 -5.13
C LYS A 109 -8.48 7.42 -5.85
N TYR A 110 -7.70 6.54 -5.24
CA TYR A 110 -7.29 5.27 -5.84
C TYR A 110 -8.15 4.06 -5.45
N GLY A 111 -9.19 4.27 -4.63
CA GLY A 111 -10.21 3.26 -4.30
C GLY A 111 -9.97 2.47 -3.01
N TRP A 112 -9.08 2.95 -2.13
CA TRP A 112 -8.88 2.41 -0.78
C TRP A 112 -9.53 3.29 0.29
N GLN A 113 -9.99 2.66 1.37
CA GLN A 113 -10.77 3.30 2.43
C GLN A 113 -9.94 4.20 3.36
N ASP A 114 -8.65 3.91 3.54
CA ASP A 114 -7.75 4.65 4.42
C ASP A 114 -6.29 4.58 3.96
N THR A 115 -5.49 5.46 4.55
CA THR A 115 -4.05 5.63 4.28
C THR A 115 -3.24 4.36 4.56
N TYR A 116 -3.55 3.63 5.64
CA TYR A 116 -2.78 2.45 6.04
C TYR A 116 -2.89 1.37 4.98
N VAL A 117 -4.13 1.06 4.59
CA VAL A 117 -4.41 0.03 3.60
C VAL A 117 -3.85 0.41 2.24
N PHE A 118 -3.98 1.68 1.86
CA PHE A 118 -3.42 2.19 0.62
C PHE A 118 -1.89 2.02 0.59
N THR A 119 -1.19 2.39 1.66
CA THR A 119 0.28 2.24 1.72
C THR A 119 0.74 0.79 1.82
N LYS A 120 -0.06 -0.11 2.41
CA LYS A 120 0.17 -1.56 2.34
C LYS A 120 0.08 -2.10 0.91
N ALA A 121 -0.93 -1.68 0.14
CA ALA A 121 -1.06 -2.05 -1.26
C ALA A 121 0.14 -1.56 -2.09
N MET A 122 0.57 -0.30 -1.90
CA MET A 122 1.80 0.21 -2.53
C MET A 122 3.04 -0.61 -2.15
N GLY A 123 3.18 -1.01 -0.88
CA GLY A 123 4.27 -1.88 -0.44
C GLY A 123 4.26 -3.26 -1.12
N GLU A 124 3.07 -3.85 -1.33
CA GLU A 124 2.94 -5.10 -2.09
C GLU A 124 3.38 -4.92 -3.55
N MET A 125 2.98 -3.82 -4.21
CA MET A 125 3.39 -3.50 -5.58
C MET A 125 4.92 -3.38 -5.69
N MET A 126 5.54 -2.67 -4.74
CA MET A 126 6.99 -2.53 -4.70
C MET A 126 7.69 -3.88 -4.53
N ILE A 127 7.19 -4.73 -3.63
CA ILE A 127 7.72 -6.09 -3.44
C ILE A 127 7.58 -6.92 -4.72
N ASN A 128 6.41 -6.92 -5.35
CA ASN A 128 6.15 -7.73 -6.54
C ASN A 128 6.96 -7.26 -7.75
N ASN A 129 7.16 -5.95 -7.89
CA ASN A 129 8.00 -5.38 -8.93
C ASN A 129 9.50 -5.67 -8.68
N MET A 130 9.94 -5.53 -7.43
CA MET A 130 11.36 -5.62 -7.11
C MET A 130 11.86 -7.07 -6.96
N ARG A 131 11.04 -8.04 -6.53
CA ARG A 131 11.49 -9.39 -6.12
C ARG A 131 12.40 -10.13 -7.09
N GLY A 132 12.24 -9.94 -8.40
CA GLY A 132 12.90 -10.79 -9.40
C GLY A 132 12.58 -12.27 -9.15
N GLU A 133 13.61 -13.10 -9.05
CA GLU A 133 13.47 -14.54 -8.82
C GLU A 133 13.26 -14.95 -7.35
N ILE A 134 13.29 -14.00 -6.41
CA ILE A 134 13.09 -14.31 -4.99
C ILE A 134 11.69 -14.91 -4.79
N PRO A 135 11.57 -16.11 -4.18
CA PRO A 135 10.29 -16.65 -3.77
C PRO A 135 9.64 -15.73 -2.74
N VAL A 136 8.45 -15.22 -3.06
CA VAL A 136 7.68 -14.32 -2.20
C VAL A 136 6.33 -14.96 -1.87
N VAL A 137 5.96 -14.89 -0.60
CA VAL A 137 4.58 -15.12 -0.14
C VAL A 137 4.09 -13.83 0.51
N ILE A 138 2.91 -13.36 0.10
CA ILE A 138 2.23 -12.25 0.75
C ILE A 138 1.05 -12.82 1.51
N ILE A 139 1.06 -12.67 2.84
CA ILE A 139 -0.07 -13.05 3.68
C ILE A 139 -0.89 -11.81 3.97
N ARG A 140 -2.20 -11.88 3.73
CA ARG A 140 -3.16 -10.80 3.94
C ARG A 140 -4.13 -11.16 5.09
N PRO A 141 -3.69 -11.08 6.36
CA PRO A 141 -4.55 -11.38 7.50
C PRO A 141 -5.74 -10.39 7.60
N SER A 142 -6.87 -10.87 8.11
CA SER A 142 -7.99 -10.02 8.54
C SER A 142 -7.70 -9.34 9.89
N VAL A 143 -8.72 -8.74 10.51
CA VAL A 143 -8.64 -8.35 11.93
C VAL A 143 -8.16 -9.55 12.74
N ILE A 144 -7.13 -9.29 13.54
CA ILE A 144 -6.61 -10.21 14.55
C ILE A 144 -7.22 -9.78 15.87
N GLU A 145 -7.94 -10.71 16.51
CA GLU A 145 -8.54 -10.47 17.81
C GLU A 145 -7.56 -10.77 18.95
N SER A 146 -8.04 -10.66 20.19
CA SER A 146 -7.26 -10.94 21.39
C SER A 146 -6.71 -12.36 21.39
N THR A 147 -5.67 -12.56 22.19
CA THR A 147 -5.13 -13.89 22.42
C THR A 147 -6.23 -14.80 22.98
N CYS A 148 -6.30 -16.03 22.47
CA CYS A 148 -7.19 -17.04 23.04
C CYS A 148 -6.70 -17.52 24.41
N LYS A 149 -5.40 -17.33 24.71
CA LYS A 149 -4.80 -17.85 25.94
C LYS A 149 -3.67 -16.99 26.51
N GLU A 150 -2.61 -16.64 25.80
CA GLU A 150 -1.49 -15.87 26.38
C GLU A 150 -0.82 -15.01 25.29
N PRO A 151 -0.32 -13.80 25.62
CA PRO A 151 -0.58 -13.03 26.85
C PRO A 151 -1.98 -12.40 26.88
N PHE A 152 -2.66 -12.34 28.04
CA PHE A 152 -3.95 -11.63 28.23
C PHE A 152 -3.76 -10.17 28.63
#